data_AF-A0A3Y2QP69-F1
#
_entry.id   AF-A0A3Y2QP69-F1
#
_cell.length_a   1.000
_cell.length_b   1.000
_cell.length_c   1.000
_cell.angle_alpha   90.00
_cell.angle_beta   90.00
_cell.angle_gamma   90.00
#
_symmetry.space_group_name_H-M   'P 1'
#
loop_
_entity.id
_entity.type
_entity.pdbx_description
1 polymer ?
#
loop_
_entity_poly.entity_id
_entity_poly.type
_entity_poly.pdbx_seq_one_letter_code
_entity_poly.pdbx_strand_id
1 'polypeptide(L)'
;MECRAVYMQRFEEINLLATMAEKNSELGGNIMAMNALTRSGLVLLCGYFEGFLREMCKEFVEELNDLGIPPSKIPLRMLSEHVNACSDKIKNNKCQPFNDFIINVEKSLPIQLDSDKLSSTNANPTVDTIERIFNMFDIPLVLDELSINDFDVDNMYNLESQVNELLKGSIFILLEGNSNQVEGIVNIIESKWAPKKKRRRVGYLNVIDELLKKRNRIAHGEGFDVVTANELKEATEQIKKLCDGLLGKLTDKLAEMKP
;
A
#
# COMPACT_ATOMS: atom_id res chain seq x y z
N MET A 1 -13.58 -10.07 11.11
CA MET A 1 -13.35 -8.73 10.55
C MET A 1 -14.61 -8.18 9.91
N GLU A 2 -15.32 -7.33 10.66
CA GLU A 2 -16.60 -6.71 10.32
C GLU A 2 -16.45 -5.50 9.37
N CYS A 3 -15.26 -4.87 9.34
CA CYS A 3 -14.98 -3.67 8.55
C CYS A 3 -15.29 -3.85 7.07
N ARG A 4 -15.14 -5.08 6.56
CA ARG A 4 -15.43 -5.42 5.17
C ARG A 4 -16.84 -5.01 4.77
N ALA A 5 -17.87 -5.38 5.52
CA ALA A 5 -19.26 -5.11 5.14
C ALA A 5 -19.54 -3.61 5.05
N VAL A 6 -19.04 -2.84 6.03
CA VAL A 6 -19.23 -1.38 6.11
C VAL A 6 -18.55 -0.66 4.94
N TYR A 7 -17.31 -1.01 4.63
CA TYR A 7 -16.56 -0.32 3.57
C TYR A 7 -16.96 -0.76 2.17
N MET A 8 -17.48 -1.99 1.99
CA MET A 8 -18.04 -2.41 0.70
C MET A 8 -19.26 -1.56 0.32
N GLN A 9 -20.11 -1.19 1.29
CA GLN A 9 -21.21 -0.25 1.06
C GLN A 9 -20.70 1.14 0.65
N ARG A 10 -19.57 1.60 1.20
CA ARG A 10 -18.95 2.87 0.80
C ARG A 10 -18.44 2.84 -0.65
N PHE A 11 -17.99 1.70 -1.16
CA PHE A 11 -17.63 1.57 -2.58
C PHE A 11 -18.85 1.54 -3.52
N GLU A 12 -20.03 1.13 -3.03
CA GLU A 12 -21.29 1.25 -3.80
C GLU A 12 -21.66 2.71 -4.06
N GLU A 13 -21.36 3.62 -3.13
CA GLU A 13 -21.51 5.06 -3.33
C GLU A 13 -20.68 5.56 -4.53
N ILE A 14 -19.45 5.08 -4.68
CA ILE A 14 -18.58 5.45 -5.80
C ILE A 14 -19.15 4.94 -7.12
N ASN A 15 -19.67 3.72 -7.14
CA ASN A 15 -20.35 3.16 -8.30
C ASN A 15 -21.59 3.96 -8.68
N LEU A 16 -22.37 4.44 -7.70
CA LEU A 16 -23.51 5.32 -7.94
C LEU A 16 -23.08 6.62 -8.62
N LEU A 17 -22.01 7.27 -8.13
CA LEU A 17 -21.44 8.48 -8.73
C LEU A 17 -20.99 8.23 -10.17
N ALA A 18 -20.35 7.10 -10.44
CA ALA A 18 -19.95 6.73 -11.79
C ALA A 18 -21.16 6.53 -12.72
N THR A 19 -22.21 5.84 -12.28
CA THR A 19 -23.45 5.69 -13.06
C THR A 19 -24.15 7.01 -13.33
N MET A 20 -24.15 7.94 -12.36
CA MET A 20 -24.68 9.29 -12.58
C MET A 20 -23.84 10.08 -13.58
N ALA A 21 -22.51 9.91 -13.55
CA ALA A 21 -21.61 10.54 -14.50
C ALA A 21 -21.84 10.02 -15.93
N GLU A 22 -22.05 8.71 -16.12
CA GLU A 22 -22.39 8.12 -17.43
C GLU A 22 -23.64 8.74 -18.02
N LYS A 23 -24.71 8.88 -17.24
CA LYS A 23 -25.95 9.53 -17.70
C LYS A 23 -25.72 10.98 -18.14
N ASN A 24 -24.83 11.71 -17.46
CA ASN A 24 -24.47 13.08 -17.81
C ASN A 24 -23.52 13.18 -19.02
N SER A 25 -22.99 12.05 -19.51
CA SER A 25 -22.15 11.98 -20.71
C SER A 25 -22.97 11.78 -22.01
N GLU A 26 -24.26 11.47 -21.91
CA GLU A 26 -25.16 11.28 -23.04
C GLU A 26 -25.45 12.59 -23.80
N LEU A 27 -26.03 12.48 -25.00
CA LEU A 27 -26.34 13.63 -25.86
C LEU A 27 -27.30 14.60 -25.14
N GLY A 28 -26.87 15.85 -24.93
CA GLY A 28 -27.62 16.84 -24.15
C GLY A 28 -27.35 16.82 -22.64
N GLY A 29 -26.42 15.98 -22.18
CA GLY A 29 -26.00 15.88 -20.78
C GLY A 29 -25.11 17.04 -20.30
N ASN A 30 -24.88 17.09 -18.99
CA ASN A 30 -24.10 18.15 -18.34
C ASN A 30 -22.65 17.69 -18.09
N ILE A 31 -21.74 18.08 -18.97
CA ILE A 31 -20.30 17.76 -18.89
C ILE A 31 -19.68 18.26 -17.58
N MET A 32 -20.10 19.42 -17.07
CA MET A 32 -19.59 19.95 -15.80
C MET A 32 -20.01 19.06 -14.63
N ALA A 33 -21.26 18.59 -14.62
CA ALA A 33 -21.74 17.66 -13.61
C ALA A 33 -21.02 16.31 -13.71
N MET A 34 -20.82 15.77 -14.92
CA MET A 34 -20.03 14.55 -15.15
C MET A 34 -18.64 14.66 -14.54
N ASN A 35 -17.89 15.72 -14.87
CA ASN A 35 -16.53 15.95 -14.36
C ASN A 35 -16.51 16.21 -12.84
N ALA A 36 -17.56 16.80 -12.28
CA ALA A 36 -17.66 16.99 -10.83
C ALA A 36 -17.88 15.65 -10.10
N LEU A 37 -18.78 14.81 -10.64
CA LEU A 37 -19.11 13.49 -10.09
C LEU A 37 -17.90 12.56 -10.12
N THR A 38 -17.20 12.46 -11.26
CA THR A 38 -16.06 11.53 -11.38
C THR A 38 -14.87 11.95 -10.53
N ARG A 39 -14.55 13.25 -10.48
CA ARG A 39 -13.48 13.78 -9.61
C ARG A 39 -13.81 13.60 -8.13
N SER A 40 -15.04 13.88 -7.73
CA SER A 40 -15.47 13.68 -6.34
C SER A 40 -15.41 12.20 -5.96
N GLY A 41 -15.90 11.31 -6.84
CA GLY A 41 -15.83 9.87 -6.65
C GLY A 41 -14.40 9.36 -6.48
N LEU A 42 -13.45 9.84 -7.29
CA LEU A 42 -12.04 9.43 -7.16
C LEU A 42 -11.42 9.87 -5.83
N VAL A 43 -11.71 11.10 -5.38
CA VAL A 43 -11.24 11.62 -4.09
C VAL A 43 -11.85 10.83 -2.94
N LEU A 44 -13.16 10.54 -2.99
CA LEU A 44 -13.85 9.71 -1.99
C LEU A 44 -13.30 8.29 -1.96
N LEU A 45 -13.05 7.67 -3.12
CA LEU A 45 -12.43 6.35 -3.22
C LEU A 45 -11.10 6.28 -2.47
N CYS A 46 -10.24 7.29 -2.62
CA CYS A 46 -8.98 7.37 -1.86
C CYS A 46 -9.21 7.43 -0.35
N GLY A 47 -10.16 8.26 0.09
CA GLY A 47 -10.48 8.40 1.52
C GLY A 47 -11.08 7.12 2.11
N TYR A 48 -11.94 6.43 1.36
CA TYR A 48 -12.52 5.15 1.76
C TYR A 48 -11.47 4.04 1.81
N PHE A 49 -10.54 4.03 0.86
CA PHE A 49 -9.42 3.09 0.90
C PHE A 49 -8.52 3.29 2.12
N GLU A 50 -8.15 4.54 2.43
CA GLU A 50 -7.36 4.84 3.63
C GLU A 50 -8.09 4.44 4.92
N GLY A 51 -9.38 4.78 5.02
CA GLY A 51 -10.21 4.39 6.15
C GLY A 51 -10.31 2.87 6.31
N PHE A 52 -10.46 2.14 5.20
CA PHE A 52 -10.52 0.68 5.21
C PHE A 52 -9.25 0.08 5.77
N LEU A 53 -8.07 0.52 5.29
CA LEU A 53 -6.79 0.03 5.77
C LEU A 53 -6.63 0.24 7.28
N ARG A 54 -7.01 1.42 7.77
CA ARG A 54 -6.94 1.75 9.20
C ARG A 54 -7.85 0.83 10.02
N GLU A 55 -9.11 0.70 9.63
CA GLU A 55 -10.09 -0.09 10.39
C GLU A 55 -9.74 -1.58 10.35
N MET A 56 -9.33 -2.08 9.20
CA MET A 56 -8.86 -3.45 9.04
C MET A 56 -7.67 -3.75 9.96
N CYS A 57 -6.67 -2.86 10.01
CA CYS A 57 -5.52 -3.06 10.91
C CYS A 57 -5.92 -3.02 12.38
N LYS A 58 -6.88 -2.16 12.73
CA LYS A 58 -7.40 -2.03 14.08
C LYS A 58 -8.13 -3.31 14.50
N GLU A 59 -9.06 -3.79 13.69
CA GLU A 59 -9.79 -5.04 13.94
C GLU A 59 -8.85 -6.23 14.05
N PHE A 60 -7.81 -6.30 13.21
CA PHE A 60 -6.82 -7.38 13.29
C PHE A 60 -6.12 -7.40 14.66
N VAL A 61 -5.69 -6.25 15.17
CA VAL A 61 -5.05 -6.17 16.49
C VAL A 61 -6.03 -6.47 17.62
N GLU A 62 -7.29 -6.04 17.50
CA GLU A 62 -8.35 -6.35 18.46
C GLU A 62 -8.64 -7.85 18.51
N GLU A 63 -8.75 -8.52 17.35
CA GLU A 63 -8.91 -9.97 17.28
C GLU A 63 -7.71 -10.73 17.86
N LEU A 64 -6.47 -10.23 17.66
CA LEU A 64 -5.27 -10.81 18.31
C LEU A 64 -5.32 -10.70 19.84
N ASN A 65 -5.78 -9.56 20.35
CA ASN A 65 -5.93 -9.33 21.79
C ASN A 65 -6.98 -10.28 22.39
N ASP A 66 -8.12 -10.43 21.73
CA ASP A 66 -9.21 -11.31 22.17
C ASP A 66 -8.80 -12.78 22.18
N LEU A 67 -7.92 -13.19 21.27
CA LEU A 67 -7.35 -14.54 21.23
C LEU A 67 -6.35 -14.82 22.36
N GLY A 68 -5.91 -13.80 23.09
CA GLY A 68 -4.99 -13.97 24.22
C GLY A 68 -3.66 -14.60 23.82
N ILE A 69 -3.07 -14.13 22.72
CA ILE A 69 -1.90 -14.78 22.11
C ILE A 69 -0.64 -14.55 22.96
N PRO A 70 0.16 -15.60 23.23
CA PRO A 70 1.39 -15.46 23.99
C PRO A 70 2.44 -14.65 23.23
N PRO A 71 3.37 -13.97 23.94
CA PRO A 71 4.39 -13.11 23.33
C PRO A 71 5.22 -13.82 22.25
N SER A 72 5.49 -15.11 22.41
CA SER A 72 6.30 -15.91 21.49
C SER A 72 5.68 -16.11 20.09
N LYS A 73 4.36 -15.95 19.96
CA LYS A 73 3.64 -16.04 18.68
C LYS A 73 3.39 -14.66 18.03
N ILE A 74 3.61 -13.56 18.76
CA ILE A 74 3.42 -12.21 18.24
C ILE A 74 4.65 -11.81 17.40
N PRO A 75 4.46 -11.21 16.20
CA PRO A 75 5.55 -10.68 15.40
C PRO A 75 6.48 -9.75 16.18
N LEU A 76 7.79 -9.93 16.01
CA LEU A 76 8.80 -9.14 16.72
C LEU A 76 8.65 -7.63 16.48
N ARG A 77 8.21 -7.22 15.29
CA ARG A 77 7.98 -5.81 14.95
C ARG A 77 6.81 -5.22 15.73
N MET A 78 5.70 -5.96 15.89
CA MET A 78 4.58 -5.54 16.74
C MET A 78 5.02 -5.42 18.20
N LEU A 79 5.77 -6.40 18.71
CA LEU A 79 6.32 -6.34 20.07
C LEU A 79 7.24 -5.12 20.24
N SER A 80 8.09 -4.84 19.26
CA SER A 80 9.01 -3.69 19.30
C SER A 80 8.24 -2.36 19.38
N GLU A 81 7.18 -2.20 18.58
CA GLU A 81 6.33 -1.02 18.64
C GLU A 81 5.57 -0.90 19.97
N HIS A 82 5.09 -2.04 20.50
CA HIS A 82 4.47 -2.06 21.82
C HIS A 82 5.45 -1.66 22.93
N VAL A 83 6.69 -2.15 22.89
CA VAL A 83 7.76 -1.76 23.83
C VAL A 83 8.05 -0.28 23.75
N ASN A 84 8.16 0.29 22.54
CA ASN A 84 8.33 1.73 22.35
C ASN A 84 7.16 2.50 23.00
N ALA A 85 5.93 2.03 22.81
CA ALA A 85 4.75 2.64 23.43
C ALA A 85 4.76 2.58 24.96
N CYS A 86 5.14 1.45 25.55
CA CYS A 86 5.30 1.32 26.99
C CYS A 86 6.42 2.20 27.52
N SER A 87 7.54 2.30 26.79
CA SER A 87 8.69 3.14 27.15
C SER A 87 8.35 4.63 27.14
N ASP A 88 7.54 5.10 26.19
CA ASP A 88 7.06 6.48 26.18
C ASP A 88 6.18 6.82 27.40
N LYS A 89 5.46 5.84 27.94
CA LYS A 89 4.67 6.00 29.18
C LYS A 89 5.56 6.10 30.42
N ILE A 90 6.71 5.42 30.45
CA ILE A 90 7.70 5.56 31.54
C ILE A 90 8.24 6.99 31.61
N LYS A 91 8.53 7.63 30.46
CA LYS A 91 8.97 9.03 30.40
C LYS A 91 7.97 9.99 31.06
N ASN A 92 6.71 9.58 31.14
CA ASN A 92 5.62 10.31 31.80
C ASN A 92 5.32 9.80 33.23
N ASN A 93 6.30 9.17 33.89
CA ASN A 93 6.19 8.57 35.24
C ASN A 93 5.11 7.48 35.39
N LYS A 94 4.69 6.84 34.29
CA LYS A 94 3.81 5.67 34.32
C LYS A 94 4.62 4.41 34.04
N CYS A 95 5.22 3.82 35.08
CA CYS A 95 6.04 2.60 34.95
C CYS A 95 5.23 1.31 34.87
N GLN A 96 3.98 1.31 35.35
CA GLN A 96 3.14 0.11 35.41
C GLN A 96 2.99 -0.62 34.06
N PRO A 97 2.71 0.05 32.92
CA PRO A 97 2.56 -0.63 31.64
C PRO A 97 3.82 -1.36 31.18
N PHE A 98 5.00 -0.82 31.49
CA PHE A 98 6.26 -1.47 31.14
C PHE A 98 6.56 -2.65 32.06
N ASN A 99 6.29 -2.51 33.36
CA ASN A 99 6.41 -3.63 34.31
C ASN A 99 5.48 -4.79 33.94
N ASP A 100 4.22 -4.48 33.60
CA ASP A 100 3.22 -5.47 33.18
C ASP A 100 3.68 -6.19 31.89
N PHE A 101 4.24 -5.44 30.93
CA PHE A 101 4.84 -6.01 29.74
C PHE A 101 5.97 -7.00 30.07
N ILE A 102 6.93 -6.63 30.92
CA ILE A 102 8.04 -7.52 31.32
C ILE A 102 7.49 -8.79 32.00
N ILE A 103 6.54 -8.65 32.93
CA ILE A 103 5.91 -9.80 33.60
C ILE A 103 5.22 -10.71 32.58
N ASN A 104 4.51 -10.15 31.61
CA ASN A 104 3.81 -10.92 30.59
C ASN A 104 4.79 -11.65 29.68
N VAL A 105 5.92 -11.04 29.33
CA VAL A 105 7.00 -11.70 28.58
C VAL A 105 7.63 -12.82 29.39
N GLU A 106 8.05 -12.57 30.63
CA GLU A 106 8.71 -13.56 31.50
C GLU A 106 7.82 -14.77 31.78
N LYS A 107 6.51 -14.53 32.01
CA LYS A 107 5.54 -15.58 32.32
C LYS A 107 4.82 -16.14 31.10
N SER A 108 5.16 -15.66 29.90
CA SER A 108 4.47 -16.02 28.64
C SER A 108 2.94 -15.83 28.72
N LEU A 109 2.50 -14.76 29.39
CA LEU A 109 1.09 -14.37 29.48
C LEU A 109 0.71 -13.47 28.29
N PRO A 110 -0.58 -13.43 27.92
CA PRO A 110 -1.05 -12.59 26.82
C PRO A 110 -0.65 -11.12 26.96
N ILE A 111 -0.24 -10.50 25.86
CA ILE A 111 0.08 -9.06 25.81
C ILE A 111 -1.08 -8.32 25.16
N GLN A 112 -1.59 -7.30 25.85
CA GLN A 112 -2.59 -6.40 25.28
C GLN A 112 -1.89 -5.35 24.39
N LEU A 113 -2.01 -5.52 23.09
CA LEU A 113 -1.46 -4.60 22.09
C LEU A 113 -2.34 -3.36 21.94
N ASP A 114 -1.70 -2.23 21.62
CA ASP A 114 -2.35 -0.94 21.40
C ASP A 114 -2.82 -0.85 19.93
N SER A 115 -4.11 -1.13 19.71
CA SER A 115 -4.69 -1.17 18.35
C SER A 115 -4.64 0.19 17.66
N ASP A 116 -4.82 1.29 18.38
CA ASP A 116 -4.77 2.64 17.80
C ASP A 116 -3.36 3.00 17.32
N LYS A 117 -2.31 2.65 18.08
CA LYS A 117 -0.92 2.90 17.66
C LYS A 117 -0.54 2.05 16.45
N LEU A 118 -0.89 0.76 16.47
CA LEU A 118 -0.55 -0.20 15.42
C LEU A 118 -1.41 -0.05 14.15
N SER A 119 -2.59 0.57 14.24
CA SER A 119 -3.43 0.87 13.07
C SER A 119 -3.20 2.26 12.49
N SER A 120 -2.37 3.11 13.13
CA SER A 120 -2.18 4.49 12.71
C SER A 120 -1.51 4.57 11.32
N THR A 121 -2.30 4.92 10.31
CA THR A 121 -1.79 5.07 8.95
C THR A 121 -1.06 6.40 8.76
N ASN A 122 -1.44 7.47 9.50
CA ASN A 122 -0.90 8.85 9.57
C ASN A 122 -0.51 9.52 8.24
N ALA A 123 -0.74 8.86 7.12
CA ALA A 123 -0.26 9.17 5.80
C ALA A 123 -1.20 8.53 4.77
N ASN A 124 -1.14 9.07 3.55
CA ASN A 124 -1.85 8.54 2.40
C ASN A 124 -1.54 7.04 2.22
N PRO A 125 -2.46 6.26 1.65
CA PRO A 125 -2.27 4.83 1.41
C PRO A 125 -1.33 4.56 0.22
N THR A 126 -0.10 5.07 0.29
CA THR A 126 0.98 4.80 -0.67
C THR A 126 1.41 3.35 -0.58
N VAL A 127 2.05 2.85 -1.64
CA VAL A 127 2.70 1.52 -1.66
C VAL A 127 3.56 1.33 -0.41
N ASP A 128 4.46 2.28 -0.12
CA ASP A 128 5.35 2.20 1.04
C ASP A 128 4.60 2.18 2.37
N THR A 129 3.47 2.90 2.47
CA THR A 129 2.65 2.93 3.68
C THR A 129 2.00 1.58 3.93
N ILE A 130 1.39 0.99 2.90
CA ILE A 130 0.73 -0.32 3.00
C ILE A 130 1.78 -1.39 3.32
N GLU A 131 2.93 -1.38 2.66
CA GLU A 131 4.00 -2.34 2.93
C GLU A 131 4.58 -2.19 4.32
N ARG A 132 4.77 -0.96 4.81
CA ARG A 132 5.21 -0.72 6.18
C ARG A 132 4.23 -1.31 7.20
N ILE A 133 2.93 -1.12 6.97
CA ILE A 133 1.86 -1.67 7.83
C ILE A 133 1.92 -3.20 7.82
N PHE A 134 1.91 -3.83 6.64
CA PHE A 134 1.89 -5.29 6.55
C PHE A 134 3.20 -5.94 7.00
N ASN A 135 4.33 -5.27 6.82
CA ASN A 135 5.59 -5.68 7.40
C ASN A 135 5.55 -5.71 8.94
N MET A 136 4.79 -4.82 9.58
CA MET A 136 4.62 -4.84 11.04
C MET A 136 3.98 -6.14 11.50
N PHE A 137 3.02 -6.65 10.73
CA PHE A 137 2.32 -7.92 10.96
C PHE A 137 3.07 -9.14 10.41
N ASP A 138 4.33 -8.98 10.00
CA ASP A 138 5.17 -10.05 9.44
C ASP A 138 4.60 -10.67 8.15
N ILE A 139 4.05 -9.81 7.29
CA ILE A 139 3.59 -10.12 5.93
C ILE A 139 4.38 -9.24 4.95
N PRO A 140 5.67 -9.55 4.70
CA PRO A 140 6.46 -8.79 3.75
C PRO A 140 5.95 -9.00 2.33
N LEU A 141 6.22 -8.03 1.45
CA LEU A 141 5.91 -8.12 0.01
C LEU A 141 4.43 -8.37 -0.33
N VAL A 142 3.50 -8.03 0.57
CA VAL A 142 2.05 -8.27 0.38
C VAL A 142 1.52 -7.79 -0.98
N LEU A 143 1.96 -6.62 -1.43
CA LEU A 143 1.52 -6.04 -2.70
C LEU A 143 2.11 -6.77 -3.91
N ASP A 144 3.32 -7.30 -3.80
CA ASP A 144 3.93 -8.10 -4.87
C ASP A 144 3.18 -9.43 -5.03
N GLU A 145 2.93 -10.14 -3.92
CA GLU A 145 2.20 -11.39 -3.93
C GLU A 145 0.80 -11.24 -4.51
N LEU A 146 0.06 -10.21 -4.05
CA LEU A 146 -1.26 -9.91 -4.58
C LEU A 146 -1.21 -9.50 -6.05
N SER A 147 -0.21 -8.71 -6.46
CA SER A 147 -0.07 -8.29 -7.86
C SER A 147 0.23 -9.45 -8.80
N ILE A 148 1.11 -10.37 -8.41
CA ILE A 148 1.44 -11.57 -9.19
C ILE A 148 0.18 -12.41 -9.38
N ASN A 149 -0.56 -12.67 -8.29
CA ASN A 149 -1.76 -13.51 -8.33
C ASN A 149 -2.91 -12.88 -9.12
N ASP A 150 -3.11 -11.57 -9.01
CA ASP A 150 -4.29 -10.91 -9.54
C ASP A 150 -4.13 -10.35 -10.96
N PHE A 151 -2.89 -10.08 -11.39
CA PHE A 151 -2.58 -9.49 -12.69
C PHE A 151 -1.76 -10.41 -13.59
N ASP A 152 -1.51 -11.66 -13.17
CA ASP A 152 -0.72 -12.66 -13.91
C ASP A 152 0.66 -12.11 -14.31
N VAL A 153 1.32 -11.44 -13.37
CA VAL A 153 2.64 -10.84 -13.57
C VAL A 153 3.71 -11.85 -13.16
N ASP A 154 4.50 -12.36 -14.11
CA ASP A 154 5.57 -13.33 -13.83
C ASP A 154 6.60 -12.85 -12.80
N ASN A 155 6.93 -11.56 -12.83
CA ASN A 155 7.94 -10.96 -11.95
C ASN A 155 7.74 -9.45 -11.76
N MET A 156 7.82 -9.03 -10.51
CA MET A 156 7.76 -7.63 -10.07
C MET A 156 9.08 -6.88 -10.26
N TYR A 157 10.16 -7.56 -10.65
CA TYR A 157 11.49 -6.96 -10.78
C TYR A 157 12.08 -7.18 -12.18
N ASN A 158 12.70 -6.13 -12.72
CA ASN A 158 13.55 -6.19 -13.90
C ASN A 158 15.02 -6.08 -13.49
N LEU A 159 15.90 -6.67 -14.29
CA LEU A 159 17.33 -6.39 -14.25
C LEU A 159 17.61 -5.19 -15.15
N GLU A 160 18.01 -4.06 -14.58
CA GLU A 160 18.46 -2.91 -15.35
C GLU A 160 19.98 -2.85 -15.36
N SER A 161 20.54 -2.61 -16.56
CA SER A 161 21.95 -2.27 -16.70
C SER A 161 22.27 -1.01 -15.90
N GLN A 162 23.45 -0.97 -15.31
CA GLN A 162 23.95 0.25 -14.66
C GLN A 162 24.43 1.29 -15.69
N VAL A 163 24.59 0.89 -16.96
CA VAL A 163 24.78 1.80 -18.08
C VAL A 163 23.42 2.31 -18.53
N ASN A 164 23.03 3.48 -18.03
CA ASN A 164 21.88 4.18 -18.57
C ASN A 164 22.22 4.90 -19.88
N GLU A 165 21.19 5.30 -20.64
CA GLU A 165 21.37 6.00 -21.93
C GLU A 165 22.15 7.32 -21.80
N LEU A 166 22.10 7.99 -20.65
CA LEU A 166 22.89 9.20 -20.39
C LEU A 166 24.39 8.91 -20.30
N LEU A 167 24.76 7.86 -19.58
CA LEU A 167 26.15 7.41 -19.48
C LEU A 167 26.64 6.90 -20.84
N LYS A 168 25.81 6.12 -21.54
CA LYS A 168 26.10 5.65 -22.90
C LYS A 168 26.31 6.81 -23.87
N GLY A 169 25.45 7.83 -23.80
CA GLY A 169 25.57 9.06 -24.58
C GLY A 169 26.83 9.86 -24.26
N SER A 170 27.21 9.95 -22.98
CA SER A 170 28.44 10.62 -22.55
C SER A 170 29.69 9.89 -23.03
N ILE A 171 29.69 8.55 -22.97
CA ILE A 171 30.78 7.71 -23.52
C ILE A 171 30.85 7.88 -25.05
N PHE A 172 29.70 7.91 -25.74
CA PHE A 172 29.63 8.12 -27.18
C PHE A 172 30.21 9.47 -27.61
N ILE A 173 29.91 10.54 -26.88
CA ILE A 173 30.46 11.88 -27.14
C ILE A 173 31.97 11.91 -26.89
N LEU A 174 32.45 11.34 -25.78
CA LEU A 174 33.87 11.30 -25.44
C LEU A 174 34.71 10.47 -26.41
N LEU A 175 34.09 9.48 -27.07
CA LEU A 175 34.72 8.64 -28.08
C LEU A 175 34.44 9.10 -29.52
N GLU A 176 33.98 10.34 -29.70
CA GLU A 176 33.75 10.97 -31.01
C GLU A 176 32.83 10.14 -31.94
N GLY A 177 31.89 9.41 -31.35
CA GLY A 177 30.93 8.57 -32.08
C GLY A 177 31.44 7.19 -32.51
N ASN A 178 32.60 6.74 -32.00
CA ASN A 178 33.12 5.40 -32.28
C ASN A 178 32.32 4.30 -31.56
N SER A 179 31.32 3.77 -32.26
CA SER A 179 30.36 2.79 -31.70
C SER A 179 31.03 1.51 -31.19
N ASN A 180 32.11 1.03 -31.83
CA ASN A 180 32.81 -0.19 -31.41
C ASN A 180 33.53 0.00 -30.06
N GLN A 181 34.13 1.17 -29.84
CA GLN A 181 34.79 1.48 -28.56
C GLN A 181 33.78 1.72 -27.45
N VAL A 182 32.65 2.35 -27.76
CA VAL A 182 31.54 2.53 -26.82
C VAL A 182 31.04 1.17 -26.33
N GLU A 183 30.78 0.24 -27.25
CA GLU A 183 30.35 -1.12 -26.92
C GLU A 183 31.39 -1.88 -26.08
N GLY A 184 32.68 -1.75 -26.43
CA GLY A 184 33.77 -2.30 -25.63
C GLY A 184 33.81 -1.79 -24.18
N ILE A 185 33.64 -0.48 -23.98
CA ILE A 185 33.59 0.12 -22.64
C ILE A 185 32.34 -0.34 -21.89
N VAL A 186 31.16 -0.33 -22.53
CA VAL A 186 29.91 -0.79 -21.92
C VAL A 186 30.04 -2.23 -21.44
N ASN A 187 30.61 -3.13 -22.25
CA ASN A 187 30.85 -4.51 -21.86
C ASN A 187 31.80 -4.64 -20.67
N ILE A 188 32.85 -3.81 -20.59
CA ILE A 188 33.76 -3.77 -19.43
C ILE A 188 33.01 -3.33 -18.17
N ILE A 189 32.19 -2.29 -18.28
CA ILE A 189 31.38 -1.74 -17.19
C ILE A 189 30.39 -2.80 -16.68
N GLU A 190 29.65 -3.44 -17.58
CA GLU A 190 28.66 -4.46 -17.22
C GLU A 190 29.30 -5.75 -16.68
N SER A 191 30.50 -6.12 -17.13
CA SER A 191 31.24 -7.24 -16.56
C SER A 191 31.71 -6.99 -15.11
N LYS A 192 31.97 -5.72 -14.75
CA LYS A 192 32.37 -5.33 -13.38
C LYS A 192 31.20 -5.01 -12.47
N TRP A 193 30.10 -4.51 -13.03
CA TRP A 193 28.93 -4.09 -12.27
C TRP A 193 27.70 -4.85 -12.75
N ALA A 194 27.31 -5.84 -11.94
CA ALA A 194 26.11 -6.62 -12.18
C ALA A 194 24.87 -5.72 -12.32
N PRO A 195 23.94 -6.06 -13.23
CA PRO A 195 22.65 -5.38 -13.37
C PRO A 195 21.93 -5.30 -12.02
N LYS A 196 21.34 -4.14 -11.74
CA LYS A 196 20.57 -3.93 -10.50
C LYS A 196 19.15 -4.44 -10.68
N LYS A 197 18.63 -5.13 -9.68
CA LYS A 197 17.19 -5.41 -9.59
C LYS A 197 16.46 -4.10 -9.33
N LYS A 198 15.56 -3.74 -10.23
CA LYS A 198 14.64 -2.61 -10.06
C LYS A 198 13.22 -3.12 -10.06
N ARG A 199 12.47 -2.69 -9.05
CA ARG A 199 11.06 -3.03 -8.92
C ARG A 199 10.24 -2.27 -9.97
N ARG A 200 9.45 -3.02 -10.72
CA ARG A 200 8.52 -2.52 -11.72
C ARG A 200 7.30 -1.96 -11.02
N ARG A 201 6.77 -0.85 -11.54
CA ARG A 201 5.47 -0.31 -11.11
C ARG A 201 4.37 -0.99 -11.95
N VAL A 202 4.01 -2.22 -11.57
CA VAL A 202 2.97 -3.04 -12.22
C VAL A 202 1.98 -3.57 -11.18
N GLY A 203 0.83 -4.08 -11.62
CA GLY A 203 -0.23 -4.56 -10.73
C GLY A 203 -0.71 -3.48 -9.76
N TYR A 204 -0.87 -3.83 -8.49
CA TYR A 204 -1.39 -2.92 -7.47
C TYR A 204 -0.47 -1.73 -7.19
N LEU A 205 0.84 -1.84 -7.44
CA LEU A 205 1.75 -0.70 -7.30
C LEU A 205 1.35 0.42 -8.25
N ASN A 206 1.07 0.08 -9.51
CA ASN A 206 0.62 1.05 -10.51
C ASN A 206 -0.78 1.59 -10.19
N VAL A 207 -1.69 0.72 -9.75
CA VAL A 207 -3.06 1.12 -9.37
C VAL A 207 -3.04 2.18 -8.26
N ILE A 208 -2.27 1.96 -7.19
CA ILE A 208 -2.15 2.89 -6.07
C ILE A 208 -1.49 4.19 -6.51
N ASP A 209 -0.36 4.11 -7.24
CA ASP A 209 0.39 5.29 -7.67
C ASP A 209 -0.46 6.19 -8.60
N GLU A 210 -1.17 5.61 -9.57
CA GLU A 210 -2.04 6.39 -10.46
C GLU A 210 -3.27 6.95 -9.75
N LEU A 211 -3.88 6.19 -8.83
CA LEU A 211 -4.99 6.67 -8.01
C LEU A 211 -4.59 7.91 -7.19
N LEU A 212 -3.46 7.84 -6.48
CA LEU A 212 -2.98 8.94 -5.63
C LEU A 212 -2.54 10.14 -6.46
N LYS A 213 -1.88 9.92 -7.60
CA LYS A 213 -1.47 10.97 -8.53
C LYS A 213 -2.68 11.74 -9.08
N LYS A 214 -3.72 11.03 -9.56
CA LYS A 214 -4.97 11.66 -10.03
C LYS A 214 -5.66 12.41 -8.89
N ARG A 215 -5.76 11.82 -7.69
CA ARG A 215 -6.34 12.50 -6.52
C ARG A 215 -5.59 13.78 -6.16
N ASN A 216 -4.27 13.75 -6.12
CA ASN A 216 -3.46 14.93 -5.74
C ASN A 216 -3.65 16.06 -6.74
N ARG A 217 -3.64 15.76 -8.04
CA ARG A 217 -3.91 16.76 -9.09
C ARG A 217 -5.30 17.38 -8.96
N ILE A 218 -6.33 16.56 -8.74
CA ILE A 218 -7.69 17.04 -8.49
C ILE A 218 -7.75 17.95 -7.26
N ALA A 219 -7.15 17.51 -6.14
CA ALA A 219 -7.17 18.24 -4.88
C ALA A 219 -6.42 19.58 -4.94
N HIS A 220 -5.31 19.63 -5.68
CA HIS A 220 -4.51 20.85 -5.85
C HIS A 220 -4.97 21.74 -7.01
N GLY A 221 -5.98 21.31 -7.78
CA GLY A 221 -6.45 22.04 -8.97
C GLY A 221 -5.44 22.05 -10.11
N GLU A 222 -4.47 21.13 -10.10
CA GLU A 222 -3.43 21.01 -11.11
C GLU A 222 -3.99 20.29 -12.34
N GLY A 223 -4.49 21.07 -13.30
CA GLY A 223 -5.05 20.57 -14.55
C GLY A 223 -6.48 20.04 -14.41
N PHE A 224 -7.22 20.09 -15.51
CA PHE A 224 -8.51 19.41 -15.63
C PHE A 224 -8.26 17.93 -15.93
N ASP A 225 -7.73 17.18 -14.96
CA ASP A 225 -7.60 15.72 -15.13
C ASP A 225 -9.01 15.15 -15.32
N VAL A 226 -9.25 14.63 -16.53
CA VAL A 226 -10.53 14.05 -16.90
C VAL A 226 -10.51 12.60 -16.43
N VAL A 227 -11.28 12.32 -15.39
CA VAL A 227 -11.59 10.96 -14.97
C VAL A 227 -12.91 10.59 -15.63
N THR A 228 -12.90 9.57 -16.47
CA THR A 228 -14.12 9.02 -17.06
C THR A 228 -14.87 8.16 -16.04
N ALA A 229 -16.16 7.94 -16.26
CA ALA A 229 -16.94 7.07 -15.39
C ALA A 229 -16.44 5.62 -15.40
N ASN A 230 -15.98 5.11 -16.56
CA ASN A 230 -15.38 3.79 -16.67
C ASN A 230 -14.08 3.70 -15.87
N GLU A 231 -13.18 4.68 -15.98
CA GLU A 231 -11.96 4.70 -15.17
C GLU A 231 -12.27 4.72 -13.67
N LEU A 232 -13.31 5.44 -13.24
CA LEU A 232 -13.72 5.45 -11.83
C LEU A 232 -14.24 4.08 -11.38
N LYS A 233 -15.05 3.40 -12.20
CA LYS A 233 -15.52 2.03 -11.92
C LYS A 233 -14.37 1.03 -11.87
N GLU A 234 -13.47 1.08 -12.83
CA GLU A 234 -12.27 0.23 -12.89
C GLU A 234 -11.40 0.45 -11.65
N ALA A 235 -11.12 1.71 -11.29
CA ALA A 235 -10.37 2.02 -10.07
C ALA A 235 -11.08 1.49 -8.82
N THR A 236 -12.40 1.63 -8.74
CA THR A 236 -13.20 1.11 -7.62
C THR A 236 -13.09 -0.40 -7.50
N GLU A 237 -13.22 -1.13 -8.59
CA GLU A 237 -13.12 -2.59 -8.60
C GLU A 237 -11.71 -3.07 -8.24
N GLN A 238 -10.67 -2.42 -8.77
CA GLN A 238 -9.27 -2.76 -8.44
C GLN A 238 -8.95 -2.51 -6.96
N ILE A 239 -9.39 -1.38 -6.41
CA ILE A 239 -9.20 -1.09 -4.98
C ILE A 239 -10.02 -2.04 -4.10
N LYS A 240 -11.24 -2.40 -4.51
CA LYS A 240 -12.05 -3.38 -3.81
C LYS A 240 -11.36 -4.75 -3.76
N LYS A 241 -10.84 -5.22 -4.90
CA LYS A 241 -10.09 -6.48 -5.00
C LYS A 241 -8.83 -6.45 -4.13
N LEU A 242 -8.10 -5.34 -4.14
CA LEU A 242 -6.96 -5.13 -3.25
C LEU A 242 -7.36 -5.22 -1.77
N CYS A 243 -8.43 -4.54 -1.38
CA CYS A 243 -8.93 -4.57 0.00
C CYS A 243 -9.27 -5.99 0.45
N ASP A 244 -9.96 -6.75 -0.41
CA ASP A 244 -10.28 -8.16 -0.14
C ASP A 244 -9.02 -9.03 -0.04
N GLY A 245 -8.04 -8.84 -0.91
CA GLY A 245 -6.77 -9.56 -0.87
C GLY A 245 -5.96 -9.26 0.39
N LEU A 246 -5.87 -7.99 0.79
CA LEU A 246 -5.19 -7.55 2.02
C LEU A 246 -5.87 -8.12 3.27
N LEU A 247 -7.20 -8.12 3.30
CA LEU A 247 -7.99 -8.71 4.38
C LEU A 247 -7.77 -10.23 4.46
N GLY A 248 -7.73 -10.91 3.32
CA GLY A 248 -7.42 -12.34 3.24
C GLY A 248 -6.06 -12.65 3.87
N LYS A 249 -5.03 -11.86 3.54
CA LYS A 249 -3.67 -12.02 4.11
C LYS A 249 -3.63 -11.85 5.62
N LEU A 250 -4.37 -10.89 6.18
CA LEU A 250 -4.48 -10.75 7.64
C LEU A 250 -5.27 -11.89 8.29
N THR A 251 -6.33 -12.36 7.62
CA THR A 251 -7.13 -13.49 8.10
C THR A 251 -6.30 -14.78 8.15
N ASP A 252 -5.51 -15.03 7.11
CA ASP A 252 -4.57 -16.16 7.07
C ASP A 252 -3.53 -16.05 8.19
N LYS A 253 -2.93 -14.87 8.36
CA LYS A 253 -1.96 -14.61 9.43
C LYS A 253 -2.56 -14.79 10.82
N LEU A 254 -3.81 -14.35 11.03
CA LEU A 254 -4.53 -14.57 12.27
C LEU A 254 -4.75 -16.06 12.53
N ALA A 255 -5.11 -16.83 11.50
CA ALA A 255 -5.29 -18.27 11.61
C ALA A 255 -3.99 -19.00 11.96
N GLU A 256 -2.84 -18.57 11.42
CA GLU A 256 -1.52 -19.09 11.78
C GLU A 256 -1.15 -18.83 13.25
N MET A 257 -1.57 -17.69 13.80
CA MET A 257 -1.25 -17.30 15.18
C MET A 257 -2.18 -17.90 16.24
N LYS A 258 -3.30 -18.51 15.84
CA LYS A 258 -4.21 -19.18 16.79
C LYS A 258 -3.45 -20.26 17.59
N PRO A 259 -3.79 -20.43 18.89
CA PRO A 259 -3.19 -21.42 19.78
C PRO A 259 -3.08 -22.81 19.18
#